data_AF-A0AAX3TDY8-F1
#
_entry.id   AF-A0AAX3TDY8-F1
#
_cell.length_a   1.000
_cell.length_b   1.000
_cell.length_c   1.000
_cell.angle_alpha   90.00
_cell.angle_beta   90.00
_cell.angle_gamma   90.00
#
_symmetry.space_group_name_H-M   'P 1'
#
loop_
_entity.id
_entity.type
_entity.pdbx_description
1 polymer ?
#
loop_
_entity_poly.entity_id
_entity_poly.type
_entity_poly.pdbx_seq_one_letter_code
_entity_poly.pdbx_strand_id
1 'polypeptide(L)'
;MVTRVAFGTTVERRLDAIGASPGVPFGEDVVGTTALGTPAETRGGIVVNSSEHYLDQFKSISCFGQPIIHPATRRLAGIICMSEIADRINPLAIPVVNGIVADIADRLLDRSRAHQRCVLDAFQRAAPRRDLAVAAIGDDLQLTNALAAELLSPTDIGAMRIVATDPALRATVLPLTLVSGAEVEVAVEPVPGACGAALFRFRPVSEPPPRRSAPPTAPSRTSVAITGEPGTGRSTHAAALAAETDSPPVIVDVADEIISGRRPDIPAFVGRARSMSTTLVIDGVDLLDLQSVALLGRVAVSSSPESPLIVVGGPRDQASPGVAALLARCATRVDLAPLRHRTSELASIASSALTDIDPELTLSGLATDALLCDDWPGNLTELNSVLRQAALTCRARAARVVEPADLPPAYRTTSRAAHLSGREQAERTAIVEALDRARGNKVHAARDLGISRTTLYSRMRALDI
;
A
#
# COMPACT_ATOMS: atom_id res chain seq x y z
N MET A 1 -14.48 16.85 -29.14
CA MET A 1 -15.12 17.05 -30.46
C MET A 1 -16.63 17.14 -30.25
N VAL A 2 -17.31 18.04 -30.95
CA VAL A 2 -18.76 18.22 -30.83
C VAL A 2 -19.52 17.22 -31.72
N THR A 3 -20.58 16.62 -31.18
CA THR A 3 -21.62 15.89 -31.91
C THR A 3 -22.94 16.59 -31.69
N ARG A 4 -23.79 16.69 -32.72
CA ARG A 4 -25.04 17.46 -32.69
C ARG A 4 -26.25 16.58 -32.99
N VAL A 5 -27.34 16.83 -32.27
CA VAL A 5 -28.70 16.40 -32.63
C VAL A 5 -29.56 17.66 -32.68
N ALA A 6 -30.19 17.94 -33.82
CA ALA A 6 -30.99 19.15 -34.01
C ALA A 6 -32.40 18.81 -34.51
N PHE A 7 -33.38 19.59 -34.07
CA PHE A 7 -34.78 19.45 -34.47
C PHE A 7 -35.14 20.57 -35.46
N GLY A 8 -34.80 20.37 -36.73
CA GLY A 8 -35.21 21.25 -37.83
C GLY A 8 -34.07 21.92 -38.59
N THR A 9 -34.25 22.06 -39.90
CA THR A 9 -33.22 22.52 -40.86
C THR A 9 -32.81 23.99 -40.70
N THR A 10 -33.61 24.78 -39.98
CA THR A 10 -33.34 26.21 -39.70
C THR A 10 -32.30 26.37 -38.59
N VAL A 11 -32.41 25.58 -37.53
CA VAL A 11 -31.47 25.59 -36.40
C VAL A 11 -30.12 25.04 -36.85
N GLU A 12 -30.12 23.96 -37.64
CA GLU A 12 -28.90 23.39 -38.21
C GLU A 12 -28.12 24.40 -39.06
N ARG A 13 -28.79 25.04 -40.04
CA ARG A 13 -28.16 26.08 -40.86
C ARG A 13 -27.61 27.24 -40.04
N ARG A 14 -28.31 27.63 -38.97
CA ARG A 14 -27.86 28.72 -38.11
C ARG A 14 -26.62 28.33 -37.30
N LEU A 15 -26.60 27.11 -36.74
CA LEU A 15 -25.44 26.58 -36.02
C LEU A 15 -24.23 26.40 -36.94
N ASP A 16 -24.42 25.95 -38.17
CA ASP A 16 -23.34 25.84 -39.15
C ASP A 16 -22.81 27.22 -39.57
N ALA A 17 -23.70 28.21 -39.76
CA ALA A 17 -23.31 29.59 -40.11
C ALA A 17 -22.48 30.29 -39.02
N ILE A 18 -22.62 29.88 -37.75
CA ILE A 18 -21.83 30.41 -36.62
C ILE A 18 -20.67 29.49 -36.24
N GLY A 19 -20.32 28.51 -37.08
CA GLY A 19 -19.16 27.63 -36.88
C GLY A 19 -19.34 26.53 -35.84
N ALA A 20 -20.56 26.28 -35.36
CA ALA A 20 -20.89 25.15 -34.48
C ALA A 20 -21.17 23.87 -35.27
N SER A 21 -20.16 23.44 -36.03
CA SER A 21 -20.22 22.23 -36.86
C SER A 21 -19.66 21.00 -36.11
N PRO A 22 -20.17 19.79 -36.38
CA PRO A 22 -19.64 18.56 -35.80
C PRO A 22 -18.14 18.40 -36.05
N GLY A 23 -17.41 17.89 -35.05
CA GLY A 23 -15.96 17.68 -35.11
C GLY A 23 -15.10 18.88 -34.70
N VAL A 24 -15.66 20.10 -34.65
CA VAL A 24 -14.93 21.30 -34.20
C VAL A 24 -14.60 21.21 -32.70
N PRO A 25 -13.38 21.55 -32.27
CA PRO A 25 -13.04 21.64 -30.85
C PRO A 25 -13.64 22.91 -30.22
N PHE A 26 -14.34 22.74 -29.09
CA PHE A 26 -15.04 23.80 -28.35
C PHE A 26 -14.44 24.00 -26.94
N GLY A 27 -13.13 23.86 -26.82
CA GLY A 27 -12.42 24.21 -25.59
C GLY A 27 -12.52 25.71 -25.30
N GLU A 28 -12.49 26.08 -24.02
CA GLU A 28 -12.53 27.50 -23.61
C GLU A 28 -11.28 28.26 -24.09
N ASP A 29 -10.15 27.56 -24.23
CA ASP A 29 -8.90 28.04 -24.82
C ASP A 29 -8.99 28.31 -26.34
N VAL A 30 -9.95 27.69 -27.02
CA VAL A 30 -10.13 27.80 -28.47
C VAL A 30 -11.25 28.79 -28.83
N VAL A 31 -12.39 28.71 -28.13
CA VAL A 31 -13.63 29.41 -28.52
C VAL A 31 -14.06 30.46 -27.47
N GLY A 32 -13.43 30.48 -26.30
CA GLY A 32 -13.79 31.34 -25.17
C GLY A 32 -15.01 30.83 -24.40
N THR A 33 -15.67 31.73 -23.65
CA THR A 33 -16.81 31.40 -22.78
C THR A 33 -17.97 30.84 -23.59
N THR A 34 -18.23 29.55 -23.39
CA THR A 34 -19.29 28.79 -24.07
C THR A 34 -19.90 27.78 -23.11
N ALA A 35 -21.16 27.40 -23.37
CA ALA A 35 -21.85 26.34 -22.64
C ALA A 35 -21.35 24.92 -23.00
N LEU A 36 -20.13 24.81 -23.52
CA LEU A 36 -19.42 23.56 -23.77
C LEU A 36 -18.06 23.61 -23.06
N GLY A 37 -17.21 24.59 -23.37
CA GLY A 37 -15.89 24.70 -22.76
C GLY A 37 -15.94 24.99 -21.25
N THR A 38 -16.71 26.00 -20.84
CA THR A 38 -16.71 26.48 -19.45
C THR A 38 -17.28 25.45 -18.44
N PRO A 39 -18.33 24.65 -18.76
CA PRO A 39 -18.74 23.51 -17.92
C PRO A 39 -17.67 22.42 -17.76
N ALA A 40 -16.78 22.25 -18.75
CA ALA A 40 -15.68 21.27 -18.67
C ALA A 40 -14.70 21.63 -17.54
N GLU A 41 -14.37 22.93 -17.44
CA GLU A 41 -13.41 23.47 -16.47
C GLU A 41 -14.02 23.60 -15.07
N THR A 42 -15.21 24.19 -14.98
CA THR A 42 -15.88 24.44 -13.69
C THR A 42 -16.49 23.19 -13.07
N ARG A 43 -16.71 22.14 -13.86
CA ARG A 43 -17.42 20.91 -13.47
C ARG A 43 -18.83 21.14 -12.92
N GLY A 44 -19.44 22.26 -13.30
CA GLY A 44 -20.80 22.64 -12.93
C GLY A 44 -21.64 23.02 -14.15
N GLY A 45 -22.95 23.03 -13.97
CA GLY A 45 -23.88 23.52 -14.99
C GLY A 45 -23.76 25.03 -15.18
N ILE A 46 -23.70 25.49 -16.43
CA ILE A 46 -23.56 26.92 -16.76
C ILE A 46 -24.57 27.32 -17.83
N VAL A 47 -25.23 28.44 -17.58
CA VAL A 47 -26.02 29.18 -18.57
C VAL A 47 -25.13 30.26 -19.18
N VAL A 48 -25.17 30.39 -20.50
CA VAL A 48 -24.53 31.48 -21.25
C VAL A 48 -25.57 32.06 -22.20
N ASN A 49 -25.97 33.30 -21.99
CA ASN A 49 -27.01 33.99 -22.75
C ASN A 49 -26.38 34.99 -23.71
N SER A 50 -26.67 34.88 -25.02
CA SER A 50 -26.39 35.89 -26.04
C SER A 50 -25.05 36.63 -25.83
N SER A 51 -25.08 37.88 -25.35
CA SER A 51 -23.89 38.73 -25.15
C SER A 51 -22.86 38.18 -24.15
N GLU A 52 -23.20 37.18 -23.34
CA GLU A 52 -22.29 36.48 -22.43
C GLU A 52 -21.33 35.55 -23.19
N HIS A 53 -21.62 35.19 -24.45
CA HIS A 53 -20.67 34.51 -25.30
C HIS A 53 -19.49 35.41 -25.69
N TYR A 54 -18.28 34.85 -25.61
CA TYR A 54 -17.05 35.59 -25.92
C TYR A 54 -16.98 36.04 -27.39
N LEU A 55 -17.23 35.12 -28.34
CA LEU A 55 -17.20 35.44 -29.77
C LEU A 55 -18.54 36.00 -30.25
N ASP A 56 -18.49 37.08 -31.03
CA ASP A 56 -19.67 37.79 -31.53
C ASP A 56 -20.63 36.90 -32.34
N GLN A 57 -20.11 35.92 -33.08
CA GLN A 57 -20.93 35.00 -33.87
C GLN A 57 -21.90 34.16 -33.02
N PHE A 58 -21.57 33.88 -31.76
CA PHE A 58 -22.42 33.11 -30.84
C PHE A 58 -23.42 33.98 -30.08
N LYS A 59 -23.35 35.32 -30.18
CA LYS A 59 -24.28 36.22 -29.49
C LYS A 59 -25.72 36.13 -30.00
N SER A 60 -25.95 35.42 -31.11
CA SER A 60 -27.31 35.15 -31.61
C SER A 60 -27.98 33.92 -31.02
N ILE A 61 -27.34 33.24 -30.06
CA ILE A 61 -27.88 32.07 -29.36
C ILE A 61 -27.68 32.20 -27.85
N SER A 62 -28.46 31.42 -27.10
CA SER A 62 -28.29 31.21 -25.67
C SER A 62 -28.27 29.72 -25.37
N CYS A 63 -27.44 29.30 -24.43
CA CYS A 63 -27.11 27.91 -24.21
C CYS A 63 -27.06 27.55 -22.72
N PHE A 64 -27.38 26.29 -22.41
CA PHE A 64 -27.14 25.68 -21.09
C PHE A 64 -26.35 24.40 -21.28
N GLY A 65 -25.21 24.33 -20.59
CA GLY A 65 -24.29 23.21 -20.64
C GLY A 65 -24.20 22.52 -19.29
N GLN A 66 -24.32 21.19 -19.29
CA GLN A 66 -24.22 20.36 -18.10
C GLN A 66 -23.16 19.26 -18.32
N PRO A 67 -22.14 19.14 -17.45
CA PRO A 67 -21.15 18.09 -17.57
C PRO A 67 -21.71 16.75 -17.09
N ILE A 68 -21.39 15.69 -17.82
CA ILE A 68 -21.58 14.30 -17.40
C ILE A 68 -20.33 13.89 -16.65
N ILE A 69 -20.41 13.83 -15.32
CA ILE A 69 -19.33 13.32 -14.47
C ILE A 69 -19.63 11.86 -14.14
N HIS A 70 -18.69 10.98 -14.47
CA HIS A 70 -18.84 9.57 -14.16
C HIS A 70 -18.98 9.37 -12.64
N PRO A 71 -20.05 8.72 -12.14
CA PRO A 71 -20.32 8.68 -10.70
C PRO A 71 -19.23 7.97 -9.89
N ALA A 72 -18.68 6.87 -10.41
CA ALA A 72 -17.60 6.12 -9.76
C ALA A 72 -16.20 6.75 -9.94
N THR A 73 -15.73 6.93 -11.18
CA THR A 73 -14.36 7.41 -11.46
C THR A 73 -14.16 8.91 -11.28
N ARG A 74 -15.25 9.68 -11.16
CA ARG A 74 -15.26 11.16 -11.07
C ARG A 74 -14.63 11.87 -12.28
N ARG A 75 -14.38 11.14 -13.38
CA ARG A 75 -13.87 11.71 -14.64
C ARG A 75 -15.00 12.38 -15.44
N LEU A 76 -14.65 13.42 -16.20
CA LEU A 76 -15.56 14.05 -17.16
C LEU A 76 -15.76 13.11 -18.36
N ALA A 77 -16.97 12.58 -18.53
CA ALA A 77 -17.33 11.69 -19.63
C ALA A 77 -17.76 12.47 -20.89
N GLY A 78 -18.30 13.66 -20.71
CA GLY A 78 -18.78 14.52 -21.80
C GLY A 78 -19.62 15.67 -21.27
N ILE A 79 -20.21 16.46 -22.17
CA ILE A 79 -21.04 17.62 -21.83
C ILE A 79 -22.27 17.59 -22.72
N ILE A 80 -23.44 17.77 -22.13
CA ILE A 80 -24.69 17.98 -22.85
C ILE A 80 -24.97 19.47 -22.87
N CYS A 81 -25.14 20.03 -24.06
CA CYS A 81 -25.49 21.43 -24.26
C CYS A 81 -26.81 21.53 -25.03
N MET A 82 -27.74 22.31 -24.51
CA MET A 82 -28.95 22.73 -25.22
C MET A 82 -28.78 24.19 -25.65
N SER A 83 -29.03 24.46 -26.93
CA SER A 83 -28.85 25.78 -27.54
C SER A 83 -30.15 26.26 -28.19
N GLU A 84 -30.49 27.51 -27.96
CA GLU A 84 -31.70 28.16 -28.49
C GLU A 84 -31.33 29.45 -29.22
N ILE A 85 -32.04 29.76 -30.31
CA ILE A 85 -31.89 31.04 -31.03
C ILE A 85 -32.77 32.08 -30.30
N ALA A 86 -32.26 32.60 -29.20
CA ALA A 86 -32.93 33.59 -28.35
C ALA A 86 -31.90 34.35 -27.50
N ASP A 87 -32.29 35.54 -27.02
CA ASP A 87 -31.46 36.37 -26.15
C ASP A 87 -31.27 35.76 -24.75
N ARG A 88 -32.19 34.88 -24.33
CA ARG A 88 -32.11 34.12 -23.09
C ARG A 88 -32.59 32.71 -23.31
N ILE A 89 -31.96 31.76 -22.63
CA ILE A 89 -32.41 30.37 -22.67
C ILE A 89 -33.71 30.17 -21.90
N ASN A 90 -34.58 29.30 -22.41
CA ASN A 90 -35.77 28.87 -21.70
C ASN A 90 -35.39 28.20 -20.36
N PRO A 91 -35.93 28.66 -19.21
CA PRO A 91 -35.66 28.03 -17.91
C PRO A 91 -35.98 26.54 -17.84
N LEU A 92 -36.90 26.05 -18.69
CA LEU A 92 -37.24 24.63 -18.79
C LEU A 92 -36.14 23.77 -19.44
N ALA A 93 -35.18 24.38 -20.15
CA ALA A 93 -34.02 23.66 -20.70
C ALA A 93 -33.15 23.04 -19.59
N ILE A 94 -33.05 23.71 -18.44
CA ILE A 94 -32.21 23.29 -17.31
C ILE A 94 -32.65 21.95 -16.74
N PRO A 95 -33.90 21.75 -16.27
CA PRO A 95 -34.33 20.46 -15.74
C PRO A 95 -34.32 19.34 -16.79
N VAL A 96 -34.57 19.65 -18.07
CA VAL A 96 -34.49 18.66 -19.15
C VAL A 96 -33.07 18.14 -19.33
N VAL A 97 -32.10 19.04 -19.48
CA VAL A 97 -30.68 18.67 -19.62
C VAL A 97 -30.17 17.96 -18.37
N ASN A 98 -30.56 18.42 -17.17
CA ASN A 98 -30.20 17.75 -15.92
C ASN A 98 -30.77 16.33 -15.84
N GLY A 99 -32.02 16.11 -16.25
CA GLY A 99 -32.64 14.79 -16.32
C GLY A 99 -31.92 13.85 -17.30
N ILE A 100 -31.53 14.35 -18.47
CA ILE A 100 -30.75 13.60 -19.45
C ILE A 100 -29.39 13.21 -18.88
N VAL A 101 -28.68 14.15 -18.25
CA VAL A 101 -27.37 13.87 -17.65
C VAL A 101 -27.48 12.87 -16.51
N ALA A 102 -28.52 12.95 -15.68
CA ALA A 102 -28.78 11.97 -14.63
C ALA A 102 -29.05 10.57 -15.19
N ASP A 103 -29.91 10.44 -16.20
CA ASP A 103 -30.18 9.14 -16.86
C ASP A 103 -28.91 8.56 -17.52
N ILE A 104 -28.09 9.40 -18.14
CA ILE A 104 -26.79 8.96 -18.68
C ILE A 104 -25.86 8.49 -17.56
N ALA A 105 -25.78 9.22 -16.45
CA ALA A 105 -24.95 8.88 -15.30
C ALA A 105 -25.39 7.55 -14.66
N ASP A 106 -26.69 7.30 -14.54
CA ASP A 106 -27.25 6.05 -14.04
C ASP A 106 -26.94 4.87 -14.99
N ARG A 107 -27.08 5.07 -16.30
CA ARG A 107 -26.70 4.04 -17.29
C ARG A 107 -25.20 3.73 -17.30
N LEU A 108 -24.36 4.72 -17.02
CA LEU A 108 -22.91 4.50 -16.86
C LEU A 108 -22.62 3.61 -15.63
N LEU A 109 -23.37 3.76 -14.54
CA LEU A 109 -23.29 2.89 -13.36
C LEU A 109 -23.81 1.47 -13.62
N ASP A 110 -24.97 1.32 -14.27
CA ASP A 110 -25.57 0.02 -14.53
C ASP A 110 -24.73 -0.83 -15.50
N ARG A 111 -24.11 -0.18 -16.49
CA ARG A 111 -23.17 -0.85 -17.40
C ARG A 111 -21.91 -1.33 -16.68
N SER A 112 -21.39 -0.55 -15.71
CA SER A 112 -20.25 -0.95 -14.87
C SER A 112 -20.56 -2.22 -14.06
N ARG A 113 -21.75 -2.29 -13.45
CA ARG A 113 -22.20 -3.49 -12.69
C ARG A 113 -22.34 -4.72 -13.59
N ALA A 114 -22.89 -4.56 -14.79
CA ALA A 114 -22.99 -5.64 -15.77
C ALA A 114 -21.61 -6.14 -16.22
N HIS A 115 -20.67 -5.22 -16.52
CA HIS A 115 -19.30 -5.56 -16.89
C HIS A 115 -18.58 -6.30 -15.75
N GLN A 116 -18.69 -5.82 -14.50
CA GLN A 116 -18.10 -6.48 -13.33
C GLN A 116 -18.61 -7.91 -13.15
N ARG A 117 -19.90 -8.14 -13.38
CA ARG A 117 -20.50 -9.48 -13.32
C ARG A 117 -19.93 -10.41 -14.39
N CYS A 118 -19.77 -9.93 -15.63
CA CYS A 118 -19.15 -10.70 -16.71
C CYS A 118 -17.69 -11.10 -16.37
N VAL A 119 -16.92 -10.20 -15.76
CA VAL A 119 -15.53 -10.47 -15.33
C VAL A 119 -15.49 -11.51 -14.20
N LEU A 120 -16.38 -11.38 -13.21
CA LEU A 120 -16.50 -12.35 -12.12
C LEU A 120 -16.89 -13.74 -12.63
N ASP A 121 -17.87 -13.84 -13.53
CA ASP A 121 -18.33 -15.10 -14.12
C ASP A 121 -17.23 -15.75 -14.99
N ALA A 122 -16.43 -14.95 -15.70
CA ALA A 122 -15.27 -15.45 -16.44
C ALA A 122 -14.20 -16.00 -15.51
N PHE A 123 -13.90 -15.31 -14.40
CA PHE A 123 -12.96 -15.77 -13.39
C PHE A 123 -13.42 -17.06 -12.71
N GLN A 124 -14.66 -17.11 -12.22
CA GLN A 124 -15.23 -18.27 -11.53
C GLN A 124 -15.27 -19.53 -12.39
N ARG A 125 -15.41 -19.40 -13.72
CA ARG A 125 -15.31 -20.53 -14.65
C ARG A 125 -13.89 -21.07 -14.82
N ALA A 126 -12.87 -20.23 -14.66
CA ALA A 126 -11.47 -20.60 -14.88
C ALA A 126 -10.72 -20.97 -13.60
N ALA A 127 -11.05 -20.35 -12.47
CA ALA A 127 -10.40 -20.51 -11.16
C ALA A 127 -10.45 -21.92 -10.53
N PRO A 128 -11.41 -22.83 -10.81
CA PRO A 128 -11.44 -24.17 -10.21
C PRO A 128 -10.25 -25.06 -10.57
N ARG A 129 -9.48 -24.72 -11.61
CA ARG A 129 -8.27 -25.46 -12.00
C ARG A 129 -7.13 -25.17 -11.04
N ARG A 130 -6.69 -26.19 -10.29
CA ARG A 130 -5.66 -26.07 -9.23
C ARG A 130 -4.23 -25.98 -9.75
N ASP A 131 -4.01 -26.25 -11.03
CA ASP A 131 -2.72 -26.30 -11.72
C ASP A 131 -2.44 -25.05 -12.59
N LEU A 132 -3.34 -24.07 -12.54
CA LEU A 132 -3.34 -22.94 -13.46
C LEU A 132 -3.43 -21.63 -12.68
N ALA A 133 -2.46 -20.73 -12.86
CA ALA A 133 -2.58 -19.36 -12.37
C ALA A 133 -3.58 -18.61 -13.27
N VAL A 134 -4.57 -17.96 -12.64
CA VAL A 134 -5.64 -17.26 -13.34
C VAL A 134 -5.80 -15.85 -12.77
N ALA A 135 -5.80 -14.85 -13.64
CA ALA A 135 -6.11 -13.47 -13.31
C ALA A 135 -7.19 -12.94 -14.26
N ALA A 136 -8.22 -12.29 -13.72
CA ALA A 136 -9.21 -11.55 -14.50
C ALA A 136 -9.07 -10.06 -14.19
N ILE A 137 -8.89 -9.25 -15.23
CA ILE A 137 -8.66 -7.81 -15.10
C ILE A 137 -9.70 -7.09 -15.96
N GLY A 138 -10.45 -6.19 -15.34
CA GLY A 138 -11.27 -5.18 -16.01
C GLY A 138 -10.96 -3.79 -15.48
N ASP A 139 -11.65 -2.77 -16.00
CA ASP A 139 -11.41 -1.35 -15.71
C ASP A 139 -11.23 -1.06 -14.20
N ASP A 140 -12.17 -1.52 -13.38
CA ASP A 140 -12.21 -1.28 -11.93
C ASP A 140 -12.24 -2.57 -11.07
N LEU A 141 -11.98 -3.73 -11.67
CA LEU A 141 -12.05 -5.02 -10.98
C LEU A 141 -10.83 -5.89 -11.33
N GLN A 142 -10.20 -6.45 -10.30
CA GLN A 142 -9.11 -7.39 -10.43
C GLN A 142 -9.37 -8.60 -9.53
N LEU A 143 -9.29 -9.80 -10.11
CA LEU A 143 -9.47 -11.06 -9.42
C LEU A 143 -8.31 -11.99 -9.74
N THR A 144 -7.73 -12.61 -8.72
CA THR A 144 -6.61 -13.56 -8.85
C THR A 144 -6.88 -14.79 -7.98
N ASN A 145 -6.51 -15.98 -8.46
CA ASN A 145 -6.42 -17.15 -7.58
C ASN A 145 -5.09 -17.16 -6.82
N ALA A 146 -4.92 -18.08 -5.87
CA ALA A 146 -3.72 -18.15 -5.03
C ALA A 146 -2.42 -18.26 -5.84
N LEU A 147 -2.39 -19.12 -6.86
CA LEU A 147 -1.22 -19.27 -7.75
C LEU A 147 -0.88 -17.98 -8.50
N ALA A 148 -1.88 -17.26 -9.02
CA ALA A 148 -1.62 -15.97 -9.67
C ALA A 148 -1.17 -14.89 -8.68
N ALA A 149 -1.68 -14.91 -7.43
CA ALA A 149 -1.27 -13.98 -6.38
C ALA A 149 0.18 -14.21 -5.91
N GLU A 150 0.66 -15.45 -5.93
CA GLU A 150 2.06 -15.79 -5.64
C GLU A 150 2.99 -15.50 -6.82
N LEU A 151 2.49 -15.67 -8.06
CA LEU A 151 3.27 -15.54 -9.29
C LEU A 151 3.45 -14.09 -9.76
N LEU A 152 2.43 -13.25 -9.62
CA LEU A 152 2.37 -11.93 -10.26
C LEU A 152 2.71 -10.79 -9.29
N SER A 153 3.60 -9.90 -9.71
CA SER A 153 3.86 -8.64 -9.01
C SER A 153 2.82 -7.57 -9.40
N PRO A 154 2.70 -6.48 -8.61
CA PRO A 154 1.88 -5.32 -8.99
C PRO A 154 2.22 -4.74 -10.37
N THR A 155 3.49 -4.82 -10.78
CA THR A 155 3.96 -4.35 -12.09
C THR A 155 3.46 -5.25 -13.22
N ASP A 156 3.48 -6.57 -13.04
CA ASP A 156 2.95 -7.53 -14.03
C ASP A 156 1.44 -7.31 -14.23
N ILE A 157 0.71 -7.11 -13.14
CA ILE A 157 -0.72 -6.78 -13.15
C ILE A 157 -0.97 -5.46 -13.91
N GLY A 158 -0.13 -4.44 -13.69
CA GLY A 158 -0.21 -3.17 -14.40
C GLY A 158 -0.04 -3.33 -15.91
N ALA A 159 0.92 -4.14 -16.35
CA ALA A 159 1.13 -4.45 -17.76
C ALA A 159 -0.07 -5.19 -18.38
N MET A 160 -0.64 -6.16 -17.66
CA MET A 160 -1.83 -6.88 -18.13
C MET A 160 -3.06 -5.98 -18.24
N ARG A 161 -3.20 -4.98 -17.36
CA ARG A 161 -4.27 -3.99 -17.46
C ARG A 161 -4.18 -3.19 -18.75
N ILE A 162 -2.97 -2.82 -19.17
CA ILE A 162 -2.75 -2.13 -20.46
C ILE A 162 -3.20 -3.04 -21.61
N VAL A 163 -2.82 -4.31 -21.59
CA VAL A 163 -3.23 -5.31 -22.60
C VAL A 163 -4.75 -5.48 -22.63
N ALA A 164 -5.41 -5.57 -21.47
CA ALA A 164 -6.86 -5.74 -21.37
C ALA A 164 -7.64 -4.56 -21.97
N THR A 165 -7.08 -3.34 -21.93
CA THR A 165 -7.70 -2.14 -22.49
C THR A 165 -7.53 -1.98 -24.00
N ASP A 166 -6.75 -2.84 -24.67
CA ASP A 166 -6.55 -2.75 -26.11
C ASP A 166 -7.84 -3.18 -26.87
N PRO A 167 -8.48 -2.27 -27.64
CA PRO A 167 -9.68 -2.61 -28.43
C PRO A 167 -9.41 -3.65 -29.54
N ALA A 168 -8.16 -3.83 -29.95
CA ALA A 168 -7.74 -4.84 -30.92
C ALA A 168 -7.48 -6.21 -30.27
N LEU A 169 -7.54 -6.34 -28.94
CA LEU A 169 -7.26 -7.60 -28.26
C LEU A 169 -8.15 -8.73 -28.78
N ARG A 170 -7.52 -9.85 -29.12
CA ARG A 170 -8.17 -11.12 -29.48
C ARG A 170 -7.59 -12.22 -28.60
N ALA A 171 -8.30 -13.34 -28.52
CA ALA A 171 -7.79 -14.51 -27.83
C ALA A 171 -6.44 -14.92 -28.43
N THR A 172 -5.40 -14.94 -27.62
CA THR A 172 -4.02 -15.20 -28.06
C THR A 172 -3.22 -15.89 -26.96
N VAL A 173 -2.12 -16.53 -27.36
CA VAL A 173 -1.18 -17.16 -26.45
C VAL A 173 0.21 -16.64 -26.79
N LEU A 174 0.93 -16.15 -25.79
CA LEU A 174 2.29 -15.62 -25.97
C LEU A 174 3.21 -16.00 -24.80
N PRO A 175 4.51 -16.21 -25.07
CA PRO A 175 5.50 -16.27 -24.01
C PRO A 175 5.67 -14.88 -23.37
N LEU A 176 5.87 -14.85 -22.07
CA LEU A 176 6.09 -13.65 -21.27
C LEU A 176 7.11 -13.96 -20.17
N THR A 177 8.11 -13.10 -20.04
CA THR A 177 8.99 -13.07 -18.86
C THR A 177 8.37 -12.14 -17.82
N LEU A 178 8.04 -12.68 -16.64
CA LEU A 178 7.52 -11.88 -15.53
C LEU A 178 8.64 -11.06 -14.87
N VAL A 179 8.27 -10.05 -14.08
CA VAL A 179 9.23 -9.23 -13.30
C VAL A 179 10.08 -10.08 -12.34
N SER A 180 9.56 -11.22 -11.87
CA SER A 180 10.30 -12.19 -11.08
C SER A 180 11.40 -12.94 -11.86
N GLY A 181 11.44 -12.81 -13.19
CA GLY A 181 12.30 -13.57 -14.09
C GLY A 181 11.71 -14.91 -14.54
N ALA A 182 10.49 -15.25 -14.11
CA ALA A 182 9.83 -16.48 -14.52
C ALA A 182 9.34 -16.41 -15.97
N GLU A 183 9.68 -17.42 -16.77
CA GLU A 183 9.20 -17.61 -18.13
C GLU A 183 7.86 -18.35 -18.12
N VAL A 184 6.81 -17.69 -18.60
CA VAL A 184 5.45 -18.23 -18.62
C VAL A 184 4.82 -18.09 -20.00
N GLU A 185 4.02 -19.07 -20.38
CA GLU A 185 3.09 -18.97 -21.49
C GLU A 185 1.77 -18.39 -20.96
N VAL A 186 1.35 -17.27 -21.53
CA VAL A 186 0.15 -16.54 -21.14
C VAL A 186 -0.90 -16.66 -22.22
N ALA A 187 -1.99 -17.34 -21.91
CA ALA A 187 -3.19 -17.31 -22.71
C ALA A 187 -4.08 -16.15 -22.24
N VAL A 188 -4.34 -15.19 -23.13
CA VAL A 188 -5.18 -14.02 -22.88
C VAL A 188 -6.46 -14.15 -23.68
N GLU A 189 -7.61 -13.90 -23.05
CA GLU A 189 -8.93 -13.97 -23.66
C GLU A 189 -9.77 -12.76 -23.25
N PRO A 190 -10.29 -11.94 -24.20
CA PRO A 190 -11.16 -10.83 -23.84
C PRO A 190 -12.47 -11.35 -23.21
N VAL A 191 -12.98 -10.68 -22.19
CA VAL A 191 -14.20 -11.09 -21.49
C VAL A 191 -15.44 -10.63 -22.29
N PRO A 192 -16.28 -11.55 -22.79
CA PRO A 192 -17.47 -11.18 -23.54
C PRO A 192 -18.43 -10.34 -22.69
N GLY A 193 -18.89 -9.22 -23.25
CA GLY A 193 -19.79 -8.31 -22.55
C GLY A 193 -19.13 -7.32 -21.58
N ALA A 194 -17.80 -7.33 -21.45
CA ALA A 194 -17.05 -6.35 -20.68
C ALA A 194 -15.94 -5.72 -21.55
N CYS A 195 -16.17 -4.50 -22.04
CA CYS A 195 -15.13 -3.75 -22.75
C CYS A 195 -13.96 -3.45 -21.79
N GLY A 196 -12.72 -3.51 -22.29
CA GLY A 196 -11.52 -3.25 -21.47
C GLY A 196 -11.18 -4.34 -20.45
N ALA A 197 -11.77 -5.54 -20.59
CA ALA A 197 -11.53 -6.64 -19.67
C ALA A 197 -11.01 -7.90 -20.36
N ALA A 198 -10.08 -8.58 -19.70
CA ALA A 198 -9.48 -9.82 -20.18
C ALA A 198 -9.21 -10.81 -19.04
N LEU A 199 -9.26 -12.09 -19.39
CA LEU A 199 -8.87 -13.23 -18.57
C LEU A 199 -7.50 -13.73 -19.02
N PHE A 200 -6.59 -13.85 -18.07
CA PHE A 200 -5.23 -14.30 -18.25
C PHE A 200 -5.04 -15.65 -17.57
N ARG A 201 -4.46 -16.61 -18.28
CA ARG A 201 -4.12 -17.94 -17.78
C ARG A 201 -2.64 -18.17 -18.00
N PHE A 202 -1.91 -18.47 -16.93
CA PHE A 202 -0.46 -18.63 -16.95
C PHE A 202 -0.09 -20.10 -16.81
N ARG A 203 0.76 -20.57 -17.71
CA ARG A 203 1.43 -21.86 -17.61
C ARG A 203 2.93 -21.63 -17.58
N PRO A 204 3.67 -22.19 -16.61
CA PRO A 204 5.12 -22.18 -16.67
C PRO A 204 5.57 -22.85 -17.97
N VAL A 205 6.46 -22.21 -18.72
CA VAL A 205 7.14 -22.89 -19.82
C VAL A 205 8.15 -23.82 -19.16
N SER A 206 7.90 -25.13 -19.20
CA SER A 206 8.82 -26.11 -18.61
C SER A 206 10.24 -25.91 -19.15
N GLU A 207 11.17 -25.51 -18.29
CA GLU A 207 12.60 -25.63 -18.56
C GLU A 207 12.98 -27.12 -18.72
N PRO A 208 14.02 -27.45 -19.50
CA PRO A 208 14.66 -28.78 -19.44
C PRO A 208 15.01 -29.09 -17.98
N PRO A 209 15.09 -30.36 -17.56
CA PRO A 209 15.34 -30.67 -16.17
C PRO A 209 16.62 -29.94 -15.73
N PRO A 210 16.60 -29.24 -14.59
CA PRO A 210 17.80 -28.57 -14.12
C PRO A 210 18.89 -29.61 -14.08
N ARG A 211 20.06 -29.28 -14.66
CA ARG A 211 21.28 -30.05 -14.36
C ARG A 211 21.29 -30.23 -12.86
N ARG A 212 21.28 -31.48 -12.40
CA ARG A 212 21.40 -31.85 -10.99
C ARG A 212 22.55 -31.04 -10.37
N SER A 213 22.26 -29.88 -9.81
CA SER A 213 22.94 -29.47 -8.61
C SER A 213 22.63 -30.57 -7.60
N ALA A 214 23.65 -30.98 -6.86
CA ALA A 214 23.52 -31.91 -5.76
C ALA A 214 22.22 -31.66 -4.97
N PRO A 215 21.61 -32.71 -4.37
CA PRO A 215 20.38 -32.55 -3.60
C PRO A 215 20.52 -31.34 -2.68
N PRO A 216 19.45 -30.53 -2.47
CA PRO A 216 19.53 -29.46 -1.50
C PRO A 216 19.96 -30.08 -0.19
N THR A 217 21.22 -29.85 0.17
CA THR A 217 21.68 -29.98 1.53
C THR A 217 20.69 -29.14 2.35
N ALA A 218 20.23 -29.69 3.47
CA ALA A 218 19.42 -28.94 4.43
C ALA A 218 19.97 -27.51 4.55
N PRO A 219 19.11 -26.47 4.66
CA PRO A 219 19.52 -25.07 4.60
C PRO A 219 20.78 -24.90 5.43
N SER A 220 21.87 -24.61 4.72
CA SER A 220 23.19 -24.47 5.30
C SER A 220 23.10 -23.29 6.27
N ARG A 221 22.97 -23.56 7.57
CA ARG A 221 22.89 -22.54 8.64
C ARG A 221 24.23 -21.81 8.86
N THR A 222 25.10 -21.82 7.85
CA THR A 222 26.45 -21.28 7.89
C THR A 222 26.45 -19.77 7.96
N SER A 223 25.47 -19.09 7.37
CA SER A 223 25.25 -17.67 7.60
C SER A 223 23.76 -17.32 7.66
N VAL A 224 23.35 -16.64 8.73
CA VAL A 224 21.96 -16.26 9.00
C VAL A 224 21.89 -14.75 9.22
N ALA A 225 20.96 -14.09 8.54
CA ALA A 225 20.62 -12.69 8.78
C ALA A 225 19.25 -12.60 9.47
N ILE A 226 19.18 -11.90 10.60
CA ILE A 226 17.96 -11.68 11.37
C ILE A 226 17.64 -10.19 11.34
N THR A 227 16.47 -9.84 10.81
CA THR A 227 16.06 -8.44 10.66
C THR A 227 14.69 -8.17 11.27
N GLY A 228 14.35 -6.90 11.49
CA GLY A 228 13.06 -6.50 12.05
C GLY A 228 13.12 -5.19 12.82
N GLU A 229 11.95 -4.70 13.25
CA GLU A 229 11.84 -3.46 14.04
C GLU A 229 12.47 -3.62 15.44
N PRO A 230 12.87 -2.51 16.09
CA PRO A 230 13.30 -2.54 17.48
C PRO A 230 12.27 -3.22 18.39
N GLY A 231 12.76 -4.06 19.33
CA GLY A 231 11.90 -4.77 20.29
C GLY A 231 11.16 -6.00 19.76
N THR A 232 11.37 -6.42 18.51
CA THR A 232 10.74 -7.64 17.94
C THR A 232 11.34 -8.97 18.44
N GLY A 233 12.42 -8.91 19.23
CA GLY A 233 13.10 -10.11 19.76
C GLY A 233 14.26 -10.63 18.90
N ARG A 234 14.79 -9.81 17.98
CA ARG A 234 15.89 -10.19 17.06
C ARG A 234 17.11 -10.77 17.79
N SER A 235 17.60 -10.08 18.82
CA SER A 235 18.74 -10.49 19.64
C SER A 235 18.46 -11.81 20.37
N THR A 236 17.25 -11.98 20.91
CA THR A 236 16.82 -13.23 21.56
C THR A 236 16.76 -14.39 20.56
N HIS A 237 16.25 -14.15 19.35
CA HIS A 237 16.22 -15.15 18.30
C HIS A 237 17.63 -15.53 17.83
N ALA A 238 18.53 -14.56 17.73
CA ALA A 238 19.94 -14.78 17.40
C ALA A 238 20.66 -15.63 18.46
N ALA A 239 20.46 -15.29 19.74
CA ALA A 239 21.02 -16.03 20.85
C ALA A 239 20.47 -17.48 20.92
N ALA A 240 19.18 -17.68 20.67
CA ALA A 240 18.58 -19.00 20.62
C ALA A 240 19.19 -19.86 19.49
N LEU A 241 19.33 -19.31 18.28
CA LEU A 241 19.97 -19.99 17.15
C LEU A 241 21.45 -20.30 17.43
N ALA A 242 22.15 -19.38 18.11
CA ALA A 242 23.55 -19.56 18.47
C ALA A 242 23.75 -20.60 19.59
N ALA A 243 22.74 -20.81 20.44
CA ALA A 243 22.76 -21.81 21.51
C ALA A 243 22.47 -23.24 21.02
N GLU A 244 22.03 -23.42 19.78
CA GLU A 244 21.84 -24.75 19.18
C GLU A 244 23.18 -25.44 18.81
N THR A 245 24.31 -24.73 18.89
CA THR A 245 25.65 -25.31 18.69
C THR A 245 26.27 -25.77 20.01
N ASP A 246 27.02 -26.88 19.98
CA ASP A 246 27.65 -27.49 21.18
C ASP A 246 28.67 -26.57 21.88
N SER A 247 29.14 -25.52 21.21
CA SER A 247 30.13 -24.56 21.75
C SER A 247 29.50 -23.20 22.07
N PRO A 248 29.95 -22.51 23.13
CA PRO A 248 29.42 -21.20 23.49
C PRO A 248 29.73 -20.19 22.37
N PRO A 249 28.73 -19.42 21.91
CA PRO A 249 28.91 -18.50 20.79
C PRO A 249 29.75 -17.28 21.19
N VAL A 250 30.45 -16.71 20.22
CA VAL A 250 31.02 -15.38 20.32
C VAL A 250 29.94 -14.37 19.95
N ILE A 251 29.37 -13.71 20.96
CA ILE A 251 28.37 -12.65 20.76
C ILE A 251 29.06 -11.30 20.85
N VAL A 252 28.83 -10.44 19.85
CA VAL A 252 29.30 -9.07 19.79
C VAL A 252 28.09 -8.16 19.71
N ASP A 253 27.79 -7.45 20.79
CA ASP A 253 26.87 -6.32 20.76
C ASP A 253 27.66 -5.07 20.31
N VAL A 254 27.36 -4.60 19.10
CA VAL A 254 28.07 -3.47 18.50
C VAL A 254 27.79 -2.18 19.28
N ALA A 255 26.59 -2.02 19.83
CA ALA A 255 26.25 -0.84 20.61
C ALA A 255 27.05 -0.79 21.92
N ASP A 256 27.15 -1.92 22.64
CA ASP A 256 27.91 -2.01 23.88
C ASP A 256 29.41 -1.76 23.69
N GLU A 257 29.99 -2.23 22.57
CA GLU A 257 31.38 -1.95 22.21
C GLU A 257 31.61 -0.45 22.01
N ILE A 258 30.72 0.22 21.26
CA ILE A 258 30.78 1.67 21.01
C ILE A 258 30.60 2.45 22.31
N ILE A 259 29.61 2.09 23.14
CA ILE A 259 29.36 2.71 24.45
C ILE A 259 30.59 2.59 25.36
N SER A 260 31.29 1.46 25.29
CA SER A 260 32.54 1.23 26.02
C SER A 260 33.76 2.00 25.46
N GLY A 261 33.56 2.83 24.44
CA GLY A 261 34.63 3.59 23.77
C GLY A 261 35.54 2.75 22.87
N ARG A 262 35.17 1.50 22.58
CA ARG A 262 35.90 0.60 21.69
C ARG A 262 35.32 0.68 20.28
N ARG A 263 36.15 0.42 19.27
CA ARG A 263 35.66 0.10 17.93
C ARG A 263 35.61 -1.41 17.79
N PRO A 264 34.49 -2.01 17.34
CA PRO A 264 34.42 -3.45 17.14
C PRO A 264 35.50 -3.94 16.17
N ASP A 265 36.45 -4.75 16.65
CA ASP A 265 37.48 -5.37 15.83
C ASP A 265 36.91 -6.65 15.19
N ILE A 266 36.19 -6.47 14.09
CA ILE A 266 35.57 -7.58 13.34
C ILE A 266 36.60 -8.66 12.96
N PRO A 267 37.79 -8.34 12.40
CA PRO A 267 38.83 -9.35 12.17
C PRO A 267 39.19 -10.19 13.40
N ALA A 268 39.36 -9.56 14.57
CA ALA A 268 39.67 -10.28 15.80
C ALA A 268 38.54 -11.22 16.23
N PHE A 269 37.29 -10.75 16.16
CA PHE A 269 36.12 -11.58 16.51
C PHE A 269 35.94 -12.76 15.56
N VAL A 270 36.14 -12.56 14.26
CA VAL A 270 36.11 -13.63 13.25
C VAL A 270 37.24 -14.64 13.48
N GLY A 271 38.45 -14.16 13.77
CA GLY A 271 39.59 -15.02 14.10
C GLY A 271 39.32 -15.87 15.34
N ARG A 272 38.78 -15.25 16.40
CA ARG A 272 38.39 -15.94 17.64
C ARG A 272 37.35 -17.01 17.39
N ALA A 273 36.24 -16.67 16.72
CA ALA A 273 35.17 -17.62 16.43
C ALA A 273 35.65 -18.83 15.60
N ARG A 274 36.50 -18.60 14.60
CA ARG A 274 37.12 -19.67 13.80
C ARG A 274 38.08 -20.54 14.60
N SER A 275 38.91 -19.94 15.46
CA SER A 275 39.86 -20.69 16.30
C SER A 275 39.17 -21.58 17.33
N MET A 276 37.98 -21.17 17.77
CA MET A 276 37.15 -21.90 18.74
C MET A 276 36.13 -22.82 18.07
N SER A 277 36.06 -22.84 16.73
CA SER A 277 35.00 -23.52 15.96
C SER A 277 33.61 -23.29 16.55
N THR A 278 33.25 -22.01 16.71
CA THR A 278 31.98 -21.59 17.31
C THR A 278 31.25 -20.55 16.46
N THR A 279 29.97 -20.36 16.75
CA THR A 279 29.10 -19.37 16.12
C THR A 279 29.54 -17.95 16.48
N LEU A 280 29.65 -17.09 15.47
CA LEU A 280 29.83 -15.64 15.62
C LEU A 280 28.49 -14.94 15.46
N VAL A 281 28.04 -14.22 16.47
CA VAL A 281 26.86 -13.35 16.42
C VAL A 281 27.32 -11.89 16.43
N ILE A 282 26.91 -11.13 15.42
CA ILE A 282 27.10 -9.68 15.38
C ILE A 282 25.73 -9.01 15.51
N ASP A 283 25.46 -8.42 16.67
CA ASP A 283 24.22 -7.69 16.93
C ASP A 283 24.39 -6.19 16.72
N GLY A 284 23.54 -5.59 15.88
CA GLY A 284 23.62 -4.18 15.53
C GLY A 284 24.51 -3.88 14.33
N VAL A 285 24.42 -4.65 13.23
CA VAL A 285 25.24 -4.41 12.03
C VAL A 285 25.04 -3.03 11.39
N ASP A 286 23.91 -2.36 11.67
CA ASP A 286 23.62 -1.00 11.20
C ASP A 286 24.53 0.06 11.83
N LEU A 287 25.16 -0.27 12.97
CA LEU A 287 26.07 0.62 13.70
C LEU A 287 27.54 0.44 13.27
N LEU A 288 27.83 -0.53 12.41
CA LEU A 288 29.18 -0.79 11.92
C LEU A 288 29.61 0.19 10.83
N ASP A 289 30.92 0.41 10.72
CA ASP A 289 31.48 1.14 9.60
C ASP A 289 31.46 0.30 8.30
N LEU A 290 31.62 0.99 7.15
CA LEU A 290 31.56 0.35 5.84
C LEU A 290 32.63 -0.75 5.64
N GLN A 291 33.80 -0.60 6.27
CA GLN A 291 34.87 -1.59 6.19
C GLN A 291 34.49 -2.88 6.90
N SER A 292 33.96 -2.77 8.11
CA SER A 292 33.46 -3.88 8.92
C SER A 292 32.32 -4.62 8.23
N VAL A 293 31.36 -3.90 7.65
CA VAL A 293 30.25 -4.49 6.87
C VAL A 293 30.77 -5.25 5.64
N ALA A 294 31.73 -4.69 4.90
CA ALA A 294 32.32 -5.35 3.74
C ALA A 294 33.09 -6.62 4.11
N LEU A 295 33.82 -6.61 5.25
CA LEU A 295 34.50 -7.78 5.79
C LEU A 295 33.51 -8.87 6.18
N LEU A 296 32.45 -8.54 6.91
CA LEU A 296 31.38 -9.49 7.25
C LEU A 296 30.73 -10.08 6.00
N GLY A 297 30.60 -9.30 4.92
CA GLY A 297 30.09 -9.81 3.65
C GLY A 297 30.98 -10.92 3.05
N ARG A 298 32.31 -10.82 3.23
CA ARG A 298 33.23 -11.90 2.84
C ARG A 298 33.11 -13.10 3.77
N VAL A 299 32.99 -12.86 5.07
CA VAL A 299 32.80 -13.91 6.08
C VAL A 299 31.54 -14.71 5.78
N ALA A 300 30.39 -14.05 5.56
CA ALA A 300 29.09 -14.68 5.28
C ALA A 300 29.11 -15.71 4.14
N VAL A 301 29.93 -15.48 3.11
CA VAL A 301 30.08 -16.38 1.95
C VAL A 301 31.07 -17.52 2.24
N SER A 302 32.02 -17.30 3.14
CA SER A 302 33.05 -18.26 3.53
C SER A 302 32.75 -19.01 4.84
N SER A 303 31.58 -18.79 5.44
CA SER A 303 31.20 -19.42 6.70
C SER A 303 31.01 -20.93 6.52
N SER A 304 31.38 -21.69 7.55
CA SER A 304 31.26 -23.15 7.60
C SER A 304 30.32 -23.58 8.73
N PRO A 305 29.83 -24.84 8.73
CA PRO A 305 28.99 -25.34 9.81
C PRO A 305 29.70 -25.33 11.19
N GLU A 306 31.04 -25.38 11.18
CA GLU A 306 31.87 -25.29 12.38
C GLU A 306 32.06 -23.85 12.88
N SER A 307 31.83 -22.84 12.04
CA SER A 307 31.88 -21.44 12.47
C SER A 307 30.78 -20.61 11.79
N PRO A 308 29.52 -20.84 12.17
CA PRO A 308 28.39 -20.10 11.60
C PRO A 308 28.50 -18.59 11.90
N LEU A 309 27.96 -17.78 11.00
CA LEU A 309 27.79 -16.34 11.20
C LEU A 309 26.31 -16.00 11.36
N ILE A 310 25.96 -15.30 12.43
CA ILE A 310 24.64 -14.70 12.59
C ILE A 310 24.81 -13.18 12.63
N VAL A 311 24.08 -12.47 11.78
CA VAL A 311 24.05 -11.00 11.79
C VAL A 311 22.66 -10.51 12.13
N VAL A 312 22.58 -9.50 13.00
CA VAL A 312 21.32 -8.92 13.44
C VAL A 312 21.29 -7.43 13.07
N GLY A 313 20.23 -7.02 12.38
CA GLY A 313 20.08 -5.65 11.88
C GLY A 313 18.63 -5.17 11.85
N GLY A 314 18.44 -3.89 11.60
CA GLY A 314 17.16 -3.17 11.50
C GLY A 314 16.26 -3.66 10.36
N PRO A 315 15.11 -3.00 10.15
CA PRO A 315 14.23 -3.29 9.02
C PRO A 315 14.98 -3.21 7.68
N ARG A 316 14.78 -4.21 6.81
CA ARG A 316 15.52 -4.33 5.56
C ARG A 316 15.32 -3.17 4.59
N ASP A 317 14.13 -2.59 4.60
CA ASP A 317 13.75 -1.43 3.80
C ASP A 317 14.47 -0.15 4.25
N GLN A 318 15.01 -0.13 5.47
CA GLN A 318 15.75 0.98 6.05
C GLN A 318 17.27 0.74 6.09
N ALA A 319 17.73 -0.45 5.66
CA ALA A 319 19.14 -0.81 5.69
C ALA A 319 19.96 0.05 4.72
N SER A 320 21.17 0.44 5.14
CA SER A 320 22.12 1.10 4.24
C SER A 320 22.53 0.16 3.10
N PRO A 321 22.99 0.66 1.93
CA PRO A 321 23.37 -0.20 0.79
C PRO A 321 24.41 -1.27 1.15
N GLY A 322 25.37 -0.94 2.01
CA GLY A 322 26.38 -1.89 2.48
C GLY A 322 25.78 -3.02 3.32
N VAL A 323 24.90 -2.67 4.27
CA VAL A 323 24.22 -3.64 5.13
C VAL A 323 23.26 -4.50 4.29
N ALA A 324 22.49 -3.90 3.37
CA ALA A 324 21.64 -4.63 2.46
C ALA A 324 22.43 -5.68 1.62
N ALA A 325 23.62 -5.31 1.14
CA ALA A 325 24.50 -6.22 0.42
C ALA A 325 25.05 -7.36 1.32
N LEU A 326 25.36 -7.07 2.59
CA LEU A 326 25.73 -8.09 3.58
C LEU A 326 24.57 -9.07 3.81
N LEU A 327 23.38 -8.56 4.12
CA LEU A 327 22.19 -9.37 4.38
C LEU A 327 21.85 -10.27 3.19
N ALA A 328 22.02 -9.79 1.96
CA ALA A 328 21.80 -10.56 0.73
C ALA A 328 22.81 -11.70 0.51
N ARG A 329 23.96 -11.67 1.19
CA ARG A 329 25.01 -12.70 1.10
C ARG A 329 24.86 -13.80 2.14
N CYS A 330 23.99 -13.63 3.14
CA CYS A 330 23.67 -14.67 4.11
C CYS A 330 22.87 -15.80 3.47
N ALA A 331 23.19 -17.05 3.80
CA ALA A 331 22.53 -18.24 3.28
C ALA A 331 21.04 -18.31 3.69
N THR A 332 20.73 -17.90 4.92
CA THR A 332 19.37 -17.84 5.46
C THR A 332 19.04 -16.42 5.89
N ARG A 333 17.80 -15.98 5.66
CA ARG A 333 17.28 -14.68 6.11
C ARG A 333 15.99 -14.90 6.89
N VAL A 334 15.90 -14.27 8.06
CA VAL A 334 14.75 -14.32 8.97
C VAL A 334 14.31 -12.89 9.24
N ASP A 335 13.12 -12.54 8.77
CA ASP A 335 12.54 -11.21 8.97
C ASP A 335 11.46 -11.33 10.06
N LEU A 336 11.73 -10.79 11.25
CA LEU A 336 10.80 -10.83 12.37
C LEU A 336 9.73 -9.75 12.20
N ALA A 337 8.48 -10.21 12.07
CA ALA A 337 7.33 -9.34 11.95
C ALA A 337 7.11 -8.52 13.23
N PRO A 338 6.70 -7.24 13.12
CA PRO A 338 6.32 -6.44 14.28
C PRO A 338 5.08 -7.03 14.96
N LEU A 339 4.94 -6.77 16.26
CA LEU A 339 3.92 -7.38 17.12
C LEU A 339 2.49 -7.09 16.64
N ARG A 340 2.24 -5.91 16.08
CA ARG A 340 0.96 -5.54 15.43
C ARG A 340 0.55 -6.42 14.24
N HIS A 341 1.50 -7.13 13.63
CA HIS A 341 1.24 -8.09 12.55
C HIS A 341 1.14 -9.53 13.06
N ARG A 342 1.34 -9.76 14.36
CA ARG A 342 1.30 -11.07 15.04
C ARG A 342 0.09 -11.18 15.97
N THR A 343 -1.05 -10.62 15.57
CA THR A 343 -2.25 -10.52 16.40
C THR A 343 -2.78 -11.88 16.87
N SER A 344 -2.66 -12.93 16.05
CA SER A 344 -3.03 -14.29 16.41
C SER A 344 -2.13 -14.93 17.48
N GLU A 345 -0.88 -14.48 17.60
CA GLU A 345 0.09 -14.98 18.58
C GLU A 345 0.14 -14.13 19.85
N LEU A 346 -0.25 -12.85 19.77
CA LEU A 346 -0.08 -11.84 20.81
C LEU A 346 -0.65 -12.29 22.16
N ALA A 347 -1.84 -12.90 22.19
CA ALA A 347 -2.45 -13.39 23.42
C ALA A 347 -1.57 -14.46 24.13
N SER A 348 -0.99 -15.38 23.35
CA SER A 348 -0.08 -16.41 23.86
C SER A 348 1.24 -15.79 24.34
N ILE A 349 1.81 -14.87 23.54
CA ILE A 349 3.03 -14.13 23.89
C ILE A 349 2.85 -13.34 25.19
N ALA A 350 1.74 -12.62 25.34
CA ALA A 350 1.45 -11.83 26.52
C ALA A 350 1.25 -12.71 27.76
N SER A 351 0.59 -13.87 27.60
CA SER A 351 0.40 -14.83 28.69
C SER A 351 1.74 -15.45 29.14
N SER A 352 2.58 -15.84 28.18
CA SER A 352 3.92 -16.38 28.46
C SER A 352 4.81 -15.33 29.13
N ALA A 353 4.82 -14.10 28.59
CA ALA A 353 5.58 -13.00 29.16
C ALA A 353 5.11 -12.64 30.58
N LEU A 354 3.80 -12.67 30.85
CA LEU A 354 3.28 -12.48 32.21
C LEU A 354 3.72 -13.62 33.14
N THR A 355 3.69 -14.86 32.65
CA THR A 355 4.15 -16.04 33.41
C THR A 355 5.64 -15.93 33.76
N ASP A 356 6.47 -15.43 32.84
CA ASP A 356 7.90 -15.18 33.08
C ASP A 356 8.14 -14.05 34.10
N ILE A 357 7.23 -13.07 34.17
CA ILE A 357 7.26 -11.99 35.16
C ILE A 357 6.81 -12.50 36.54
N ASP A 358 5.70 -13.23 36.56
CA ASP A 358 5.11 -13.82 37.76
C ASP A 358 4.25 -15.04 37.41
N PRO A 359 4.66 -16.27 37.80
CA PRO A 359 3.92 -17.48 37.49
C PRO A 359 2.59 -17.60 38.23
N GLU A 360 2.33 -16.78 39.26
CA GLU A 360 1.05 -16.78 39.97
C GLU A 360 -0.04 -15.91 39.32
N LEU A 361 0.31 -15.11 38.30
CA LEU A 361 -0.62 -14.20 37.64
C LEU A 361 -1.15 -14.74 36.32
N THR A 362 -2.40 -14.41 36.02
CA THR A 362 -3.03 -14.68 34.72
C THR A 362 -3.65 -13.41 34.13
N LEU A 363 -3.77 -13.34 32.80
CA LEU A 363 -4.49 -12.26 32.13
C LEU A 363 -5.99 -12.58 32.06
N SER A 364 -6.84 -11.61 32.38
CA SER A 364 -8.27 -11.73 32.07
C SER A 364 -8.50 -11.64 30.55
N GLY A 365 -9.64 -12.16 30.08
CA GLY A 365 -10.03 -12.06 28.68
C GLY A 365 -10.12 -10.60 28.22
N LEU A 366 -10.69 -9.73 29.05
CA LEU A 366 -10.81 -8.30 28.75
C LEU A 366 -9.45 -7.58 28.73
N ALA A 367 -8.52 -7.95 29.60
CA ALA A 367 -7.16 -7.41 29.57
C ALA A 367 -6.44 -7.85 28.29
N THR A 368 -6.64 -9.11 27.88
CA THR A 368 -6.11 -9.64 26.61
C THR A 368 -6.69 -8.90 25.41
N ASP A 369 -8.00 -8.66 25.39
CA ASP A 369 -8.68 -7.91 24.33
C ASP A 369 -8.15 -6.47 24.21
N ALA A 370 -7.85 -5.83 25.34
CA ALA A 370 -7.26 -4.50 25.36
C ALA A 370 -5.86 -4.49 24.72
N LEU A 371 -4.99 -5.45 25.10
CA LEU A 371 -3.65 -5.59 24.52
C LEU A 371 -3.67 -5.90 23.01
N LEU A 372 -4.71 -6.62 22.53
CA LEU A 372 -4.89 -6.93 21.11
C LEU A 372 -5.29 -5.72 20.24
N CYS A 373 -5.78 -4.64 20.87
CA CYS A 373 -6.24 -3.45 20.15
C CYS A 373 -5.12 -2.44 19.83
N ASP A 374 -3.92 -2.61 20.41
CA ASP A 374 -2.80 -1.68 20.28
C ASP A 374 -1.82 -2.01 19.14
N ASP A 375 -1.07 -0.99 18.70
CA ASP A 375 -0.13 -1.07 17.56
C ASP A 375 1.32 -1.39 17.97
N TRP A 376 1.63 -1.39 19.27
CA TRP A 376 2.92 -1.82 19.86
C TRP A 376 4.18 -1.27 19.14
N PRO A 377 4.39 0.06 19.08
CA PRO A 377 5.56 0.67 18.41
C PRO A 377 6.91 0.19 18.98
N GLY A 378 6.99 -0.16 20.26
CA GLY A 378 8.16 -0.75 20.91
C GLY A 378 8.12 -2.29 20.99
N ASN A 379 7.18 -2.92 20.28
CA ASN A 379 7.03 -4.37 20.14
C ASN A 379 7.05 -5.11 21.50
N LEU A 380 7.81 -6.21 21.62
CA LEU A 380 7.87 -7.03 22.83
C LEU A 380 8.51 -6.29 24.01
N THR A 381 9.39 -5.33 23.76
CA THR A 381 10.03 -4.53 24.82
C THR A 381 8.99 -3.64 25.52
N GLU A 382 8.12 -3.01 24.74
CA GLU A 382 6.99 -2.24 25.25
C GLU A 382 5.97 -3.14 25.96
N LEU A 383 5.57 -4.25 25.33
CA LEU A 383 4.64 -5.23 25.92
C LEU A 383 5.12 -5.72 27.29
N ASN A 384 6.39 -6.11 27.40
CA ASN A 384 6.97 -6.55 28.67
C ASN A 384 6.95 -5.44 29.73
N SER A 385 7.19 -4.19 29.33
CA SER A 385 7.15 -3.05 30.24
C SER A 385 5.73 -2.82 30.77
N VAL A 386 4.73 -2.87 29.88
CA VAL A 386 3.31 -2.77 30.20
C VAL A 386 2.87 -3.90 31.13
N LEU A 387 3.23 -5.14 30.83
CA LEU A 387 2.89 -6.31 31.66
C LEU A 387 3.55 -6.26 33.04
N ARG A 388 4.80 -5.79 33.15
CA ARG A 388 5.45 -5.60 34.46
C ARG A 388 4.71 -4.57 35.31
N GLN A 389 4.28 -3.46 34.73
CA GLN A 389 3.48 -2.45 35.43
C GLN A 389 2.10 -3.00 35.85
N ALA A 390 1.47 -3.79 34.98
CA ALA A 390 0.20 -4.43 35.27
C ALA A 390 0.30 -5.46 36.40
N ALA A 391 1.37 -6.28 36.40
CA ALA A 391 1.66 -7.23 37.46
C ALA A 391 1.85 -6.55 38.82
N LEU A 392 2.58 -5.43 38.86
CA LEU A 392 2.75 -4.63 40.08
C LEU A 392 1.41 -4.09 40.60
N THR A 393 0.56 -3.58 39.71
CA THR A 393 -0.75 -3.01 40.07
C THR A 393 -1.71 -4.10 40.56
N CYS A 394 -1.75 -5.24 39.87
CA CYS A 394 -2.55 -6.41 40.26
C CYS A 394 -2.15 -6.93 41.65
N ARG A 395 -0.84 -7.06 41.91
CA ARG A 395 -0.32 -7.46 43.22
C ARG A 395 -0.65 -6.46 44.32
N ALA A 396 -0.60 -5.16 44.04
CA ALA A 396 -0.99 -4.13 45.00
C ALA A 396 -2.47 -4.24 45.41
N ARG A 397 -3.32 -4.81 44.53
CA ARG A 397 -4.72 -5.13 44.82
C ARG A 397 -4.92 -6.51 45.48
N ALA A 398 -3.85 -7.25 45.75
CA ALA A 398 -3.86 -8.64 46.21
C ALA A 398 -4.67 -9.58 45.30
N ALA A 399 -4.69 -9.31 44.00
CA ALA A 399 -5.34 -10.13 43.00
C ALA A 399 -4.33 -11.05 42.28
N ARG A 400 -4.85 -12.10 41.65
CA ARG A 400 -4.07 -13.04 40.81
C ARG A 400 -4.43 -12.97 39.32
N VAL A 401 -5.44 -12.17 38.99
CA VAL A 401 -5.90 -11.96 37.62
C VAL A 401 -5.70 -10.49 37.30
N VAL A 402 -4.92 -10.23 36.26
CA VAL A 402 -4.67 -8.90 35.71
C VAL A 402 -5.89 -8.48 34.90
N GLU A 403 -6.52 -7.40 35.33
CA GLU A 403 -7.69 -6.81 34.68
C GLU A 403 -7.30 -5.58 33.85
N PRO A 404 -8.16 -5.09 32.93
CA PRO A 404 -7.88 -3.87 32.16
C PRO A 404 -7.51 -2.66 33.03
N ALA A 405 -8.07 -2.57 34.24
CA ALA A 405 -7.78 -1.48 35.18
C ALA A 405 -6.33 -1.50 35.70
N ASP A 406 -5.70 -2.68 35.71
CA ASP A 406 -4.31 -2.86 36.15
C ASP A 406 -3.32 -2.43 35.05
N LEU A 407 -3.74 -2.40 33.78
CA LEU A 407 -2.93 -1.89 32.67
C LEU A 407 -2.70 -0.37 32.80
N PRO A 408 -1.61 0.18 32.24
CA PRO A 408 -1.41 1.62 32.17
C PRO A 408 -2.56 2.31 31.41
N PRO A 409 -2.93 3.56 31.75
CA PRO A 409 -4.11 4.23 31.20
C PRO A 409 -4.24 4.21 29.67
N ALA A 410 -3.11 4.27 28.95
CA ALA A 410 -3.07 4.23 27.50
C ALA A 410 -3.56 2.90 26.89
N TYR A 411 -3.48 1.79 27.63
CA TYR A 411 -3.77 0.42 27.15
C TYR A 411 -5.04 -0.18 27.78
N ARG A 412 -5.89 0.64 28.43
CA ARG A 412 -7.10 0.14 29.11
C ARG A 412 -8.30 -0.07 28.20
N THR A 413 -8.18 0.26 26.92
CA THR A 413 -9.33 0.38 26.01
C THR A 413 -9.47 -0.87 25.15
N THR A 414 -10.70 -1.42 25.07
CA THR A 414 -11.00 -2.66 24.33
C THR A 414 -11.53 -2.42 22.92
N SER A 415 -11.54 -1.16 22.44
CA SER A 415 -12.03 -0.82 21.10
C SER A 415 -10.98 -0.07 20.29
N ARG A 416 -10.66 -0.60 19.11
CA ARG A 416 -9.75 0.03 18.13
C ARG A 416 -10.25 1.39 17.64
N ALA A 417 -11.57 1.63 17.70
CA ALA A 417 -12.19 2.91 17.36
C ALA A 417 -11.97 4.00 18.43
N ALA A 418 -11.72 3.62 19.68
CA ALA A 418 -11.37 4.54 20.77
C ALA A 418 -9.84 4.76 20.90
N HIS A 419 -9.01 3.88 20.31
CA HIS A 419 -7.55 4.05 20.15
C HIS A 419 -7.15 5.02 19.02
N LEU A 420 -8.08 5.85 18.55
CA LEU A 420 -7.69 7.02 17.78
C LEU A 420 -6.69 7.91 18.56
N SER A 421 -6.63 7.84 19.89
CA SER A 421 -5.75 8.68 20.72
C SER A 421 -4.23 8.55 20.47
N GLY A 422 -3.71 7.39 20.06
CA GLY A 422 -2.26 7.21 19.80
C GLY A 422 -1.82 7.82 18.46
N ARG A 423 -2.61 7.55 17.41
CA ARG A 423 -2.44 8.16 16.10
C ARG A 423 -2.80 9.65 16.13
N GLU A 424 -3.82 10.04 16.89
CA GLU A 424 -4.21 11.43 17.11
C GLU A 424 -3.16 12.18 17.93
N GLN A 425 -2.48 11.56 18.89
CA GLN A 425 -1.38 12.20 19.61
C GLN A 425 -0.14 12.34 18.72
N ALA A 426 0.18 11.35 17.88
CA ALA A 426 1.24 11.45 16.89
C ALA A 426 0.90 12.48 15.79
N GLU A 427 -0.35 12.52 15.33
CA GLU A 427 -0.87 13.50 14.38
C GLU A 427 -0.86 14.91 14.99
N ARG A 428 -1.27 15.05 16.25
CA ARG A 428 -1.21 16.30 17.02
C ARG A 428 0.22 16.78 17.17
N THR A 429 1.14 15.89 17.56
CA THR A 429 2.56 16.22 17.71
C THR A 429 3.17 16.65 16.38
N ALA A 430 2.91 15.93 15.29
CA ALA A 430 3.39 16.28 13.95
C ALA A 430 2.81 17.62 13.45
N ILE A 431 1.53 17.89 13.72
CA ILE A 431 0.88 19.17 13.36
C ILE A 431 1.48 20.33 14.16
N VAL A 432 1.68 20.16 15.47
CA VAL A 432 2.28 21.19 16.34
C VAL A 432 3.72 21.48 15.92
N GLU A 433 4.55 20.45 15.70
CA GLU A 433 5.93 20.63 15.26
C GLU A 433 6.04 21.27 13.87
N ALA A 434 5.15 20.93 12.93
CA ALA A 434 5.10 21.56 11.63
C ALA A 434 4.68 23.03 11.71
N LEU A 435 3.75 23.37 12.62
CA LEU A 435 3.36 24.76 12.87
C LEU A 435 4.50 25.56 13.51
N ASP A 436 5.24 24.97 14.44
CA ASP A 436 6.40 25.62 15.07
C ASP A 436 7.54 25.86 14.08
N ARG A 437 7.90 24.86 13.27
CA ARG A 437 8.90 25.01 12.18
C ARG A 437 8.48 26.07 11.15
N ALA A 438 7.19 26.14 10.85
CA ALA A 438 6.62 27.12 9.95
C ALA A 438 6.35 28.50 10.61
N ARG A 439 6.68 28.68 11.89
CA ARG A 439 6.38 29.90 12.70
C ARG A 439 4.92 30.35 12.57
N GLY A 440 3.99 29.38 12.63
CA GLY A 440 2.55 29.61 12.51
C GLY A 440 2.03 29.77 11.08
N ASN A 441 2.87 29.67 10.05
CA ASN A 441 2.42 29.73 8.65
C ASN A 441 1.74 28.41 8.23
N LYS A 442 0.41 28.38 8.36
CA LYS A 442 -0.45 27.21 8.10
C LYS A 442 -0.35 26.65 6.68
N VAL A 443 0.01 27.46 5.69
CA VAL A 443 0.19 26.99 4.30
C VAL A 443 1.51 26.22 4.18
N HIS A 444 2.56 26.72 4.83
CA HIS A 444 3.86 26.06 4.86
C HIS A 444 3.79 24.77 5.69
N ALA A 445 3.15 24.80 6.86
CA ALA A 445 2.94 23.61 7.68
C ALA A 445 2.15 22.52 6.94
N ALA A 446 1.09 22.87 6.20
CA ALA A 446 0.35 21.90 5.38
C ALA A 446 1.21 21.28 4.28
N ARG A 447 2.05 22.09 3.61
CA ARG A 447 2.99 21.61 2.58
C ARG A 447 4.06 20.68 3.18
N ASP A 448 4.63 21.03 4.32
CA ASP A 448 5.59 20.20 5.05
C ASP A 448 5.01 18.84 5.47
N LEU A 449 3.73 18.83 5.83
CA LEU A 449 2.99 17.61 6.19
C LEU A 449 2.45 16.85 4.98
N GLY A 450 2.61 17.36 3.75
CA GLY A 450 2.12 16.71 2.53
C GLY A 450 0.58 16.67 2.40
N ILE A 451 -0.14 17.54 3.12
CA ILE A 451 -1.62 17.57 3.14
C ILE A 451 -2.16 18.90 2.60
N SER A 452 -3.43 18.89 2.18
CA SER A 452 -4.10 20.12 1.75
C SER A 452 -4.36 21.05 2.94
N ARG A 453 -4.45 22.36 2.68
CA ARG A 453 -4.80 23.35 3.72
C ARG A 453 -6.13 23.01 4.39
N THR A 454 -7.16 22.62 3.63
CA THR A 454 -8.47 22.26 4.18
C THR A 454 -8.39 21.03 5.07
N THR A 455 -7.55 20.05 4.72
CA THR A 455 -7.27 18.88 5.58
C THR A 455 -6.60 19.30 6.89
N LEU A 456 -5.59 20.18 6.86
CA LEU A 456 -4.92 20.67 8.07
C LEU A 456 -5.91 21.35 9.03
N TYR A 457 -6.77 22.24 8.53
CA TYR A 457 -7.78 22.91 9.35
C TYR A 457 -8.81 21.94 9.94
N SER A 458 -9.24 20.93 9.16
CA SER A 458 -10.15 19.90 9.66
C SER A 458 -9.51 19.08 10.78
N ARG A 459 -8.21 18.78 10.68
CA ARG A 459 -7.47 18.02 11.69
C ARG A 459 -7.19 18.84 12.94
N MET A 460 -6.81 20.11 12.82
CA MET A 460 -6.64 21.01 13.97
C MET A 460 -7.94 21.13 14.79
N ARG A 461 -9.10 21.25 14.12
CA ARG A 461 -10.41 21.28 14.79
C ARG A 461 -10.77 19.97 15.50
N ALA A 462 -10.40 18.84 14.91
CA ALA A 462 -10.67 17.53 15.50
C ALA A 462 -9.77 17.24 16.72
N LEU A 463 -8.57 17.86 16.77
CA LEU A 463 -7.52 17.61 17.77
C LEU A 463 -7.33 18.74 18.81
N ASP A 464 -8.17 19.77 18.75
CA ASP A 464 -8.14 20.96 19.63
C ASP A 464 -6.75 21.63 19.69
N ILE A 465 -6.20 22.00 18.51
CA ILE A 465 -4.90 22.66 18.31
C ILE A 465 -5.06 24.13 17.91
#